data_AF-Q2RGH5-F1
#
_entry.id   AF-Q2RGH5-F1
#
_cell.length_a   1.000
_cell.length_b   1.000
_cell.length_c   1.000
_cell.angle_alpha   90.00
_cell.angle_beta   90.00
_cell.angle_gamma   90.00
#
_symmetry.space_group_name_H-M   'P 1'
#
loop_
_entity.id
_entity.type
_entity.pdbx_description
1 polymer ?
#
loop_
_entity_poly.entity_id
_entity_poly.type
_entity_poly.pdbx_seq_one_letter_code
_entity_poly.pdbx_strand_id
1 'polypeptide(L)'
;MTVEMPFIDYPVTLISRGEVQREKSTVTVEFPLQIVVNGQLLVNLLCTPEHMEELVTGFLYSEGIITSLADILHLKIENGKAEVQIKGEFRGGEGWIPTLTTGCGQNVSWQNKKTRDCIFETRISSQITVAAEDITGLIDELQRISVHYRKTHGTHGAALADKSGIIIFREDIGRHNAIDKVAGSVLYQGLTTDDKLLLTTGRISSEILTKAARLKVPFLISRSVPTDYAIQLGELLGITIVGFVRGKSLKVYSHNWRVN
;
A
#
# COMPACT_ATOMS: atom_id res chain seq x y z
N MET A 1 -7.13 -14.31 -21.35
CA MET A 1 -8.40 -14.01 -20.65
C MET A 1 -8.14 -12.80 -19.78
N THR A 2 -8.64 -11.64 -20.19
CA THR A 2 -8.61 -10.40 -19.40
C THR A 2 -9.59 -10.54 -18.24
N VAL A 3 -9.11 -10.98 -17.09
CA VAL A 3 -9.91 -10.92 -15.87
C VAL A 3 -9.88 -9.46 -15.42
N GLU A 4 -10.78 -8.65 -15.97
CA GLU A 4 -10.95 -7.24 -15.58
C GLU A 4 -11.76 -7.10 -14.28
N MET A 5 -12.46 -8.15 -13.85
CA MET A 5 -13.28 -8.11 -12.64
C MET A 5 -12.48 -8.52 -11.40
N PRO A 6 -12.44 -7.67 -10.34
CA PRO A 6 -11.67 -7.93 -9.12
C PRO A 6 -12.35 -8.92 -8.16
N PHE A 7 -13.51 -9.45 -8.52
CA PHE A 7 -14.25 -10.45 -7.76
C PHE A 7 -15.04 -11.39 -8.68
N ILE A 8 -15.34 -12.58 -8.18
CA ILE A 8 -16.04 -13.66 -8.89
C ILE A 8 -16.98 -14.38 -7.92
N ASP A 9 -18.14 -14.85 -8.41
CA ASP A 9 -19.07 -15.64 -7.61
C ASP A 9 -18.74 -17.12 -7.68
N TYR A 10 -18.61 -17.76 -6.51
CA TYR A 10 -18.48 -19.22 -6.40
C TYR A 10 -19.73 -19.84 -5.79
N PRO A 11 -20.14 -21.05 -6.25
CA PRO A 11 -21.13 -21.83 -5.55
C PRO A 11 -20.57 -22.28 -4.19
N VAL A 12 -21.30 -22.02 -3.12
CA VAL A 12 -20.93 -22.42 -1.76
C VAL A 12 -22.05 -23.21 -1.09
N THR A 13 -21.69 -23.89 0.00
CA THR A 13 -22.65 -24.57 0.87
C THR A 13 -22.76 -23.77 2.16
N LEU A 14 -23.90 -23.16 2.41
CA LEU A 14 -24.21 -22.51 3.67
C LEU A 14 -24.71 -23.56 4.66
N ILE A 15 -24.08 -23.62 5.84
CA ILE A 15 -24.54 -24.45 6.96
C ILE A 15 -24.91 -23.51 8.10
N SER A 16 -26.20 -23.44 8.43
CA SER A 16 -26.71 -22.56 9.49
C SER A 16 -27.81 -23.27 10.27
N ARG A 17 -27.68 -23.28 11.61
CA ARG A 17 -28.67 -23.88 12.53
C ARG A 17 -29.08 -25.32 12.19
N GLY A 18 -28.16 -26.11 11.62
CA GLY A 18 -28.40 -27.50 11.23
C GLY A 18 -29.01 -27.69 9.83
N GLU A 19 -29.34 -26.61 9.12
CA GLU A 19 -29.77 -26.65 7.72
C GLU A 19 -28.59 -26.49 6.76
N VAL A 20 -28.68 -27.16 5.61
CA VAL A 20 -27.69 -27.10 4.53
C VAL A 20 -28.34 -26.52 3.29
N GLN A 21 -27.82 -25.41 2.79
CA GLN A 21 -28.34 -24.70 1.61
C GLN A 21 -27.22 -24.44 0.60
N ARG A 22 -27.57 -24.38 -0.69
CA ARG A 22 -26.65 -23.97 -1.77
C ARG A 22 -26.89 -22.50 -2.09
N GLU A 23 -25.83 -21.71 -2.07
CA GLU A 23 -25.87 -20.29 -2.42
C GLU A 23 -24.64 -19.89 -3.24
N LYS A 24 -24.55 -18.62 -3.62
CA LYS A 24 -23.35 -18.03 -4.22
C LYS A 24 -22.70 -17.10 -3.22
N SER A 25 -21.37 -17.12 -3.17
CA SER A 25 -20.58 -16.15 -2.42
C SER A 25 -19.60 -15.44 -3.36
N THR A 26 -19.55 -14.12 -3.27
CA THR A 26 -18.62 -13.29 -4.03
C THR A 26 -17.27 -13.29 -3.33
N VAL A 27 -16.22 -13.71 -4.03
CA VAL A 27 -14.84 -13.77 -3.51
C VAL A 27 -13.92 -12.85 -4.32
N THR A 28 -12.86 -12.36 -3.68
CA THR A 28 -11.85 -11.56 -4.37
C THR A 28 -11.07 -12.42 -5.37
N VAL A 29 -10.76 -11.85 -6.53
CA VAL A 29 -9.83 -12.47 -7.48
C VAL A 29 -8.39 -12.22 -7.03
N GLU A 30 -7.64 -13.30 -6.87
CA GLU A 30 -6.20 -13.30 -6.66
C GLU A 30 -5.51 -13.50 -8.01
N PHE A 31 -4.66 -12.56 -8.42
CA PHE A 31 -3.99 -12.56 -9.71
C PHE A 31 -2.46 -12.57 -9.54
N PRO A 32 -1.74 -13.53 -10.13
CA PRO A 32 -0.29 -13.56 -10.09
C PRO A 32 0.32 -12.53 -11.05
N LEU A 33 1.20 -11.68 -10.51
CA LEU A 33 1.94 -10.69 -11.28
C LEU A 33 3.44 -10.86 -11.04
N GLN A 34 4.16 -11.21 -12.09
CA GLN A 34 5.61 -11.26 -12.12
C GLN A 34 6.18 -9.91 -12.54
N ILE A 35 7.07 -9.32 -11.76
CA ILE A 35 7.78 -8.08 -12.13
C ILE A 35 9.20 -8.43 -12.55
N VAL A 36 9.58 -8.04 -13.77
CA VAL A 36 10.92 -8.23 -14.35
C VAL A 36 11.52 -6.87 -14.65
N VAL A 37 12.69 -6.57 -14.09
CA VAL A 37 13.38 -5.29 -14.28
C VAL A 37 14.68 -5.53 -15.03
N ASN A 38 14.89 -4.83 -16.14
CA ASN A 38 16.08 -4.96 -17.00
C ASN A 38 16.42 -6.43 -17.35
N GLY A 39 15.37 -7.24 -17.60
CA GLY A 39 15.50 -8.66 -17.95
C GLY A 39 15.70 -9.62 -16.76
N GLN A 40 15.78 -9.11 -15.53
CA GLN A 40 15.94 -9.93 -14.32
C GLN A 40 14.63 -10.01 -13.52
N LEU A 41 14.28 -11.22 -13.07
CA LEU A 41 13.11 -11.43 -12.24
C LEU A 41 13.29 -10.74 -10.87
N LEU A 42 12.46 -9.74 -10.61
CA LEU A 42 12.48 -8.97 -9.37
C LEU A 42 11.69 -9.69 -8.28
N VAL A 43 10.38 -9.86 -8.51
CA VAL A 43 9.43 -10.36 -7.50
C VAL A 43 8.23 -11.00 -8.17
N ASN A 44 7.59 -11.96 -7.49
CA ASN A 44 6.25 -12.43 -7.84
C ASN A 44 5.26 -11.95 -6.78
N LEU A 45 4.25 -11.21 -7.21
CA LEU A 45 3.17 -10.70 -6.37
C LEU A 45 1.92 -11.51 -6.61
N LEU A 46 1.08 -11.61 -5.58
CA LEU A 46 -0.35 -11.87 -5.77
C LEU A 46 -1.07 -10.57 -5.46
N CYS A 47 -1.93 -10.12 -6.38
CA CYS A 47 -2.61 -8.83 -6.33
C CYS A 47 -4.04 -8.92 -6.89
N THR A 48 -4.80 -7.84 -6.80
CA THR A 48 -6.03 -7.72 -7.63
C THR A 48 -5.65 -7.27 -9.05
N PRO A 49 -6.39 -7.71 -10.09
CA PRO A 49 -6.07 -7.43 -11.50
C PRO A 49 -6.47 -6.01 -11.94
N GLU A 50 -6.33 -5.02 -11.06
CA GLU A 50 -6.68 -3.63 -11.31
C GLU A 50 -5.51 -2.71 -10.97
N HIS A 51 -5.36 -1.62 -11.73
CA HIS A 51 -4.34 -0.60 -11.48
C HIS A 51 -2.90 -1.19 -11.44
N MET A 52 -2.63 -2.18 -12.29
CA MET A 52 -1.36 -2.93 -12.22
C MET A 52 -0.14 -2.07 -12.58
N GLU A 53 -0.27 -1.09 -13.49
CA GLU A 53 0.82 -0.14 -13.76
C GLU A 53 1.17 0.68 -12.52
N GLU A 54 0.17 1.17 -11.79
CA GLU A 54 0.38 1.89 -10.54
C GLU A 54 0.98 0.97 -9.46
N LEU A 55 0.55 -0.30 -9.40
CA LEU A 55 1.17 -1.29 -8.50
C LEU A 55 2.66 -1.47 -8.80
N VAL A 56 3.03 -1.69 -10.07
CA VAL A 56 4.42 -1.93 -10.48
C VAL A 56 5.27 -0.69 -10.22
N THR A 57 4.84 0.47 -10.71
CA THR A 57 5.58 1.72 -10.53
C THR A 57 5.74 2.10 -9.06
N GLY A 58 4.66 2.00 -8.28
CA GLY A 58 4.69 2.28 -6.86
C GLY A 58 5.54 1.29 -6.07
N PHE A 59 5.51 0.00 -6.42
CA PHE A 59 6.39 -1.00 -5.82
C PHE A 59 7.86 -0.64 -6.05
N LEU A 60 8.26 -0.35 -7.29
CA LEU A 60 9.63 0.04 -7.61
C LEU A 60 10.08 1.30 -6.85
N TYR A 61 9.19 2.28 -6.72
CA TYR A 61 9.47 3.52 -5.98
C TYR A 61 9.60 3.28 -4.47
N SER A 62 8.64 2.55 -3.89
CA SER A 62 8.62 2.17 -2.48
C SER A 62 9.86 1.37 -2.08
N GLU A 63 10.34 0.48 -2.94
CA GLU A 63 11.57 -0.28 -2.71
C GLU A 63 12.85 0.52 -3.01
N GLY A 64 12.73 1.74 -3.54
CA GLY A 64 13.85 2.60 -3.89
C GLY A 64 14.64 2.16 -5.12
N ILE A 65 14.02 1.33 -5.98
CA ILE A 65 14.59 0.91 -7.27
C ILE A 65 14.53 2.05 -8.28
N ILE A 66 13.49 2.89 -8.18
CA ILE A 66 13.37 4.15 -8.92
C ILE A 66 13.17 5.29 -7.94
N THR A 67 13.50 6.50 -8.37
CA THR A 67 13.26 7.75 -7.64
C THR A 67 12.18 8.61 -8.28
N SER A 68 11.89 8.39 -9.56
CA SER A 68 10.84 9.08 -10.31
C SER A 68 10.32 8.22 -11.45
N LEU A 69 9.17 8.57 -12.03
CA LEU A 69 8.69 7.91 -13.26
C LEU A 69 9.64 8.07 -14.44
N ALA A 70 10.43 9.16 -14.47
CA ALA A 70 11.41 9.38 -15.52
C ALA A 70 12.53 8.32 -15.50
N ASP A 71 12.67 7.53 -14.43
CA ASP A 71 13.62 6.42 -14.38
C ASP A 71 13.12 5.21 -15.16
N ILE A 72 11.82 5.11 -15.45
CA ILE A 72 11.22 4.04 -16.25
C ILE A 72 11.27 4.44 -17.73
N LEU A 73 12.02 3.66 -18.52
CA LEU A 73 12.12 3.83 -19.97
C LEU A 73 10.97 3.14 -20.71
N HIS A 74 10.54 1.99 -20.20
CA HIS A 74 9.45 1.21 -20.76
C HIS A 74 8.80 0.36 -19.67
N LEU A 75 7.48 0.31 -19.65
CA LEU A 75 6.68 -0.58 -18.80
C LEU A 75 5.62 -1.24 -19.68
N LYS A 76 5.57 -2.56 -19.66
CA LYS A 76 4.55 -3.33 -20.38
C LYS A 76 4.03 -4.46 -19.49
N ILE A 77 2.71 -4.59 -19.39
CA ILE A 77 2.05 -5.63 -18.61
C ILE A 77 1.23 -6.51 -19.52
N GLU A 78 1.62 -7.78 -19.66
CA GLU A 78 0.91 -8.77 -20.46
C GLU A 78 0.91 -10.12 -19.75
N ASN A 79 -0.23 -10.81 -19.73
CA ASN A 79 -0.36 -12.19 -19.24
C ASN A 79 0.26 -12.44 -17.84
N GLY A 80 0.07 -11.51 -16.90
CA GLY A 80 0.60 -11.64 -15.55
C GLY A 80 2.11 -11.38 -15.44
N LYS A 81 2.72 -10.75 -16.44
CA LYS A 81 4.12 -10.33 -16.42
C LYS A 81 4.23 -8.84 -16.72
N ALA A 82 4.85 -8.10 -15.80
CA ALA A 82 5.27 -6.73 -15.98
C ALA A 82 6.75 -6.70 -16.36
N GLU A 83 7.05 -6.33 -17.61
CA GLU A 83 8.40 -6.08 -18.09
C GLU A 83 8.72 -4.60 -17.98
N VAL A 84 9.72 -4.27 -17.18
CA VAL A 84 10.15 -2.91 -16.88
C VAL A 84 11.58 -2.72 -17.33
N GLN A 85 11.83 -1.68 -18.11
CA GLN A 85 13.16 -1.18 -18.39
C GLN A 85 13.36 0.12 -17.63
N ILE A 86 14.42 0.21 -16.84
CA ILE A 86 14.79 1.39 -16.07
C ILE A 86 16.16 1.92 -16.49
N LYS A 87 16.42 3.20 -16.20
CA LYS A 87 17.73 3.82 -16.35
C LYS A 87 18.77 3.15 -15.43
N GLY A 88 19.95 2.86 -15.99
CA GLY A 88 21.08 2.29 -15.25
C GLY A 88 21.02 0.76 -15.08
N GLU A 89 21.98 0.21 -14.35
CA GLU A 89 22.01 -1.22 -14.04
C GLU A 89 21.09 -1.53 -12.87
N PHE A 90 20.15 -2.45 -13.06
CA PHE A 90 19.47 -3.09 -11.96
C PHE A 90 20.43 -4.12 -11.35
N ARG A 91 21.02 -3.81 -10.20
CA ARG A 91 21.82 -4.75 -9.44
C ARG A 91 20.95 -5.38 -8.37
N GLY A 92 20.13 -6.37 -8.75
CA GLY A 92 19.69 -7.37 -7.78
C GLY A 92 20.96 -7.99 -7.21
N GLY A 93 21.31 -7.67 -5.97
CA GLY A 93 22.63 -7.99 -5.41
C GLY A 93 22.99 -9.46 -5.54
N GLU A 94 24.28 -9.80 -5.45
CA GLU A 94 24.71 -11.21 -5.35
C GLU A 94 23.89 -11.93 -4.26
N GLY A 95 23.21 -13.02 -4.63
CA GLY A 95 22.30 -13.75 -3.73
C GLY A 95 20.81 -13.36 -3.83
N TRP A 96 20.42 -12.59 -4.84
CA TRP A 96 19.00 -12.28 -5.11
C TRP A 96 18.16 -13.53 -5.34
N ILE A 97 17.18 -13.78 -4.46
CA ILE A 97 16.18 -14.85 -4.61
C ILE A 97 14.82 -14.17 -4.81
N PRO A 98 14.14 -14.37 -5.96
CA PRO A 98 12.80 -13.86 -6.17
C PRO A 98 11.82 -14.39 -5.10
N THR A 99 11.30 -13.51 -4.25
CA THR A 99 10.33 -13.88 -3.22
C THR A 99 8.91 -13.82 -3.79
N LEU A 100 8.07 -14.80 -3.43
CA LEU A 100 6.62 -14.73 -3.62
C LEU A 100 6.03 -13.97 -2.43
N THR A 101 5.45 -12.79 -2.67
CA THR A 101 4.87 -11.98 -1.59
C THR A 101 3.38 -11.69 -1.84
N THR A 102 2.54 -12.12 -0.90
CA THR A 102 1.09 -11.87 -0.90
C THR A 102 0.65 -10.98 0.28
N GLY A 103 1.56 -10.69 1.21
CA GLY A 103 1.24 -10.04 2.48
C GLY A 103 2.23 -10.29 3.63
N CYS A 104 3.31 -11.04 3.41
CA CYS A 104 4.33 -11.36 4.41
C CYS A 104 5.69 -10.73 4.08
N GLY A 105 5.98 -9.59 4.71
CA GLY A 105 7.19 -9.41 5.54
C GLY A 105 8.57 -9.47 4.90
N GLN A 106 8.69 -9.59 3.57
CA GLN A 106 9.98 -9.58 2.90
C GLN A 106 9.99 -8.48 1.85
N ASN A 107 10.28 -7.27 2.31
CA ASN A 107 10.76 -6.21 1.44
C ASN A 107 12.04 -6.68 0.71
N VAL A 108 11.99 -6.54 -0.60
CA VAL A 108 13.13 -6.74 -1.50
C VAL A 108 14.31 -5.84 -1.08
N SER A 109 14.02 -4.63 -0.62
CA SER A 109 14.99 -3.65 -0.08
C SER A 109 15.57 -4.01 1.29
N TRP A 110 14.97 -4.92 2.08
CA TRP A 110 15.51 -5.26 3.42
C TRP A 110 16.82 -6.06 3.34
N GLN A 111 17.07 -6.70 2.20
CA GLN A 111 18.31 -7.42 1.89
C GLN A 111 19.42 -6.50 1.39
N ASN A 112 19.10 -5.29 0.90
CA ASN A 112 20.10 -4.35 0.39
C ASN A 112 20.45 -3.28 1.45
N LYS A 113 21.69 -3.35 1.95
CA LYS A 113 22.19 -2.50 3.04
C LYS A 113 22.14 -1.00 2.68
N LYS A 114 22.37 -0.64 1.41
CA LYS A 114 22.41 0.76 0.96
C LYS A 114 21.04 1.45 1.00
N THR A 115 19.96 0.73 0.68
CA THR A 115 18.59 1.30 0.69
C THR A 115 18.06 1.55 2.09
N ARG A 116 18.55 0.82 3.11
CA ARG A 116 18.22 1.10 4.50
C ARG A 116 18.75 2.46 4.92
N ASP A 117 20.04 2.69 4.70
CA ASP A 117 20.74 3.86 5.26
C ASP A 117 20.14 5.17 4.75
N CYS A 118 19.80 5.29 3.46
CA CYS A 118 19.23 6.52 2.90
C CYS A 118 17.83 6.90 3.43
N ILE A 119 17.01 5.95 3.90
CA ILE A 119 15.66 6.27 4.41
C ILE A 119 15.75 6.99 5.76
N PHE A 120 16.71 6.58 6.58
CA PHE A 120 16.93 7.15 7.90
C PHE A 120 17.57 8.54 7.85
N GLU A 121 18.08 8.97 6.69
CA GLU A 121 18.77 10.25 6.54
C GLU A 121 17.83 11.46 6.38
N THR A 122 16.56 11.27 5.98
CA THR A 122 15.62 12.38 5.76
C THR A 122 14.42 12.31 6.69
N ARG A 123 14.50 13.01 7.81
CA ARG A 123 13.35 13.22 8.72
C ARG A 123 12.28 14.09 8.03
N ILE A 124 11.04 13.64 8.07
CA ILE A 124 9.90 14.35 7.51
C ILE A 124 9.57 15.56 8.38
N SER A 125 9.73 16.74 7.80
CA SER A 125 9.58 18.04 8.44
C SER A 125 8.35 18.78 7.88
N SER A 126 7.16 18.26 8.19
CA SER A 126 5.89 18.96 7.90
C SER A 126 5.31 19.58 9.17
N GLN A 127 4.70 20.75 9.02
CA GLN A 127 4.02 21.49 10.10
C GLN A 127 2.49 21.35 10.03
N ILE A 128 1.97 20.50 9.14
CA ILE A 128 0.52 20.33 9.01
C ILE A 128 -0.09 19.82 10.32
N THR A 129 -1.21 20.45 10.70
CA THR A 129 -2.10 19.99 11.77
C THR A 129 -3.46 19.60 11.21
N VAL A 130 -4.08 18.57 11.79
CA VAL A 130 -5.35 17.99 11.33
C VAL A 130 -6.22 17.68 12.54
N ALA A 131 -7.50 18.06 12.47
CA ALA A 131 -8.45 17.83 13.56
C ALA A 131 -8.74 16.35 13.73
N ALA A 132 -8.92 15.91 14.97
CA ALA A 132 -9.30 14.52 15.25
C ALA A 132 -10.59 14.11 14.52
N GLU A 133 -11.55 15.02 14.39
CA GLU A 133 -12.81 14.79 13.67
C GLU A 133 -12.57 14.53 12.17
N ASP A 134 -11.70 15.30 11.53
CA ASP A 134 -11.36 15.12 10.11
C ASP A 134 -10.71 13.75 9.88
N ILE A 135 -9.83 13.32 10.79
CA ILE A 135 -9.21 11.97 10.73
C ILE A 135 -10.26 10.87 10.82
N THR A 136 -11.22 11.00 11.74
CA THR A 136 -12.30 10.01 11.86
C THR A 136 -13.20 10.00 10.62
N GLY A 137 -13.55 11.17 10.08
CA GLY A 137 -14.35 11.31 8.86
C GLY A 137 -13.68 10.69 7.64
N LEU A 138 -12.36 10.87 7.49
CA LEU A 138 -11.57 10.27 6.41
C LEU A 138 -11.53 8.73 6.49
N ILE A 139 -11.44 8.16 7.70
CA ILE A 139 -11.45 6.69 7.87
C ILE A 139 -12.85 6.10 7.64
N ASP A 140 -13.90 6.82 8.01
CA ASP A 140 -15.27 6.41 7.71
C ASP A 140 -15.54 6.47 6.19
N GLU A 141 -15.05 7.52 5.52
CA GLU A 141 -15.13 7.65 4.07
C GLU A 141 -14.35 6.55 3.36
N LEU A 142 -13.13 6.23 3.83
CA LEU A 142 -12.33 5.12 3.32
C LEU A 142 -13.12 3.80 3.34
N GLN A 143 -13.82 3.51 4.43
CA GLN A 143 -14.68 2.32 4.53
C GLN A 143 -15.85 2.38 3.55
N ARG A 144 -16.46 3.55 3.39
CA ARG A 144 -17.62 3.77 2.50
C ARG A 144 -17.25 3.64 1.02
N ILE A 145 -16.02 3.97 0.62
CA ILE A 145 -15.57 3.80 -0.77
C ILE A 145 -14.92 2.44 -1.06
N SER A 146 -14.60 1.63 -0.04
CA SER A 146 -14.01 0.29 -0.19
C SER A 146 -15.04 -0.77 -0.62
N VAL A 147 -15.48 -0.68 -1.88
CA VAL A 147 -16.53 -1.53 -2.45
C VAL A 147 -16.12 -3.00 -2.48
N HIS A 148 -14.88 -3.32 -2.83
CA HIS A 148 -14.43 -4.72 -2.93
C HIS A 148 -14.38 -5.33 -1.54
N TYR A 149 -13.81 -4.63 -0.57
CA TYR A 149 -13.81 -5.08 0.81
C TYR A 149 -15.23 -5.32 1.34
N ARG A 150 -16.20 -4.44 1.07
CA ARG A 150 -17.58 -4.63 1.54
C ARG A 150 -18.28 -5.83 0.90
N LYS A 151 -17.90 -6.20 -0.33
CA LYS A 151 -18.47 -7.36 -1.03
C LYS A 151 -17.82 -8.66 -0.57
N THR A 152 -16.50 -8.70 -0.49
CA THR A 152 -15.75 -9.96 -0.34
C THR A 152 -15.10 -10.13 1.02
N HIS A 153 -14.92 -9.04 1.78
CA HIS A 153 -14.10 -8.96 2.99
C HIS A 153 -12.64 -9.40 2.80
N GLY A 154 -12.20 -9.54 1.55
CA GLY A 154 -10.92 -10.15 1.17
C GLY A 154 -9.90 -9.17 0.61
N THR A 155 -10.08 -7.86 0.80
CA THR A 155 -9.14 -6.82 0.33
C THR A 155 -8.74 -5.86 1.44
N HIS A 156 -7.67 -5.12 1.19
CA HIS A 156 -7.23 -3.95 1.92
C HIS A 156 -7.38 -2.71 1.05
N GLY A 157 -7.79 -1.61 1.67
CA GLY A 157 -7.87 -0.29 1.05
C GLY A 157 -6.73 0.59 1.53
N ALA A 158 -6.20 1.40 0.62
CA ALA A 158 -5.30 2.50 0.92
C ALA A 158 -5.76 3.76 0.20
N ALA A 159 -5.53 4.92 0.80
CA ALA A 159 -5.90 6.20 0.21
C ALA A 159 -4.89 7.30 0.53
N LEU A 160 -4.74 8.23 -0.40
CA LEU A 160 -4.13 9.53 -0.12
C LEU A 160 -5.24 10.57 0.06
N ALA A 161 -5.14 11.35 1.12
CA ALA A 161 -6.10 12.38 1.46
C ALA A 161 -5.41 13.71 1.80
N ASP A 162 -6.18 14.79 1.73
CA ASP A 162 -5.85 16.08 2.33
C ASP A 162 -7.02 16.56 3.21
N LYS A 163 -7.00 17.84 3.59
CA LYS A 163 -8.07 18.46 4.38
C LYS A 163 -9.41 18.56 3.65
N SER A 164 -9.43 18.44 2.33
CA SER A 164 -10.65 18.47 1.52
C SER A 164 -11.30 17.10 1.36
N GLY A 165 -10.52 16.01 1.50
CA GLY A 165 -11.02 14.65 1.42
C GLY A 165 -10.02 13.67 0.82
N ILE A 166 -10.53 12.52 0.40
CA ILE A 166 -9.75 11.48 -0.29
C ILE A 166 -9.52 11.89 -1.75
N ILE A 167 -8.26 11.90 -2.17
CA ILE A 167 -7.80 12.24 -3.53
C ILE A 167 -7.60 10.98 -4.36
N ILE A 168 -6.95 9.97 -3.76
CA ILE A 168 -6.63 8.68 -4.40
C ILE A 168 -7.12 7.58 -3.49
N PHE A 169 -7.76 6.55 -4.06
CA PHE A 169 -8.15 5.33 -3.36
C PHE A 169 -7.81 4.10 -4.19
N ARG A 170 -7.23 3.07 -3.56
CA ARG A 170 -6.88 1.80 -4.20
C ARG A 170 -7.16 0.62 -3.28
N GLU A 171 -7.61 -0.48 -3.88
CA GLU A 171 -7.79 -1.76 -3.21
C GLU A 171 -6.86 -2.84 -3.78
N ASP A 172 -6.45 -3.75 -2.90
CA ASP A 172 -5.73 -4.95 -3.27
C ASP A 172 -5.94 -6.05 -2.22
N ILE A 173 -5.68 -7.32 -2.55
CA ILE A 173 -5.65 -8.40 -1.55
C ILE A 173 -4.55 -8.18 -0.51
N GLY A 174 -3.43 -7.56 -0.92
CA GLY A 174 -2.31 -7.23 -0.06
C GLY A 174 -2.33 -5.78 0.39
N ARG A 175 -2.22 -5.53 1.71
CA ARG A 175 -2.10 -4.15 2.24
C ARG A 175 -0.90 -3.36 1.69
N HIS A 176 0.20 -4.05 1.39
CA HIS A 176 1.39 -3.43 0.80
C HIS A 176 1.10 -2.99 -0.63
N ASN A 177 0.54 -3.89 -1.44
CA ASN A 177 0.13 -3.61 -2.82
C ASN A 177 -0.87 -2.45 -2.91
N ALA A 178 -1.83 -2.37 -1.98
CA ALA A 178 -2.78 -1.25 -1.95
C ALA A 178 -2.05 0.10 -1.79
N ILE A 179 -1.06 0.17 -0.90
CA ILE A 179 -0.23 1.37 -0.73
C ILE A 179 0.67 1.62 -1.93
N ASP A 180 1.28 0.57 -2.50
CA ASP A 180 2.09 0.69 -3.71
C ASP A 180 1.24 1.22 -4.87
N LYS A 181 -0.01 0.78 -5.06
CA LYS A 181 -0.93 1.38 -6.04
C LYS A 181 -1.19 2.87 -5.78
N VAL A 182 -1.39 3.27 -4.52
CA VAL A 182 -1.50 4.70 -4.17
C VAL A 182 -0.21 5.44 -4.54
N ALA A 183 0.96 4.87 -4.23
CA ALA A 183 2.25 5.45 -4.54
C ALA A 183 2.45 5.63 -6.06
N GLY A 184 2.12 4.62 -6.86
CA GLY A 184 2.16 4.72 -8.32
C GLY A 184 1.24 5.82 -8.82
N SER A 185 0.00 5.89 -8.32
CA SER A 185 -0.95 6.93 -8.72
C SER A 185 -0.48 8.35 -8.36
N VAL A 186 0.15 8.52 -7.20
CA VAL A 186 0.81 9.79 -6.80
C VAL A 186 1.87 10.20 -7.81
N LEU A 187 2.70 9.25 -8.24
CA LEU A 187 3.76 9.52 -9.22
C LEU A 187 3.18 9.89 -10.59
N TYR A 188 2.18 9.15 -11.08
CA TYR A 188 1.54 9.44 -12.37
C TYR A 188 0.84 10.80 -12.39
N GLN A 189 0.27 11.21 -11.25
CA GLN A 189 -0.39 12.51 -11.11
C GLN A 189 0.57 13.65 -10.73
N GLY A 190 1.84 13.34 -10.41
CA GLY A 190 2.83 14.34 -9.99
C GLY A 190 2.45 15.07 -8.69
N LEU A 191 1.75 14.40 -7.78
CA LEU A 191 1.26 15.03 -6.55
C LEU A 191 2.36 15.22 -5.52
N THR A 192 2.32 16.35 -4.82
CA THR A 192 3.07 16.56 -3.58
C THR A 192 2.32 15.92 -2.41
N THR A 193 3.09 15.49 -1.42
CA THR A 193 2.62 14.62 -0.32
C THR A 193 2.97 15.16 1.07
N ASP A 194 3.72 16.26 1.15
CA ASP A 194 4.22 16.87 2.38
C ASP A 194 3.11 17.49 3.25
N ASP A 195 1.92 17.68 2.69
CA ASP A 195 0.69 18.16 3.33
C ASP A 195 -0.45 17.12 3.26
N LYS A 196 -0.12 15.85 2.96
CA LYS A 196 -1.09 14.78 2.74
C LYS A 196 -1.09 13.73 3.84
N LEU A 197 -2.17 12.96 3.88
CA LEU A 197 -2.38 11.86 4.81
C LEU A 197 -2.50 10.55 4.04
N LEU A 198 -1.69 9.56 4.42
CA LEU A 198 -1.83 8.20 3.91
C LEU A 198 -2.73 7.41 4.86
N LEU A 199 -3.85 6.92 4.34
CA LEU A 199 -4.83 6.11 5.07
C LEU A 199 -4.70 4.64 4.65
N THR A 200 -4.86 3.70 5.58
CA THR A 200 -4.91 2.26 5.26
C THR A 200 -5.87 1.50 6.17
N THR A 201 -6.47 0.42 5.65
CA THR A 201 -7.28 -0.50 6.48
C THR A 201 -6.45 -1.56 7.21
N GLY A 202 -5.19 -1.74 6.83
CA GLY A 202 -4.28 -2.77 7.36
C GLY A 202 -3.47 -2.33 8.58
N ARG A 203 -2.80 -3.28 9.25
CA ARG A 203 -1.85 -2.98 10.34
C ARG A 203 -0.68 -2.12 9.83
N ILE A 204 -0.19 -1.25 10.70
CA ILE A 204 0.99 -0.41 10.42
C ILE A 204 2.24 -1.17 10.89
N SER A 205 2.86 -1.93 9.98
CA SER A 205 4.20 -2.50 10.20
C SER A 205 5.29 -1.48 9.88
N SER A 206 6.53 -1.77 10.26
CA SER A 206 7.70 -0.97 9.85
C SER A 206 7.84 -0.88 8.33
N GLU A 207 7.48 -1.92 7.58
CA GLU A 207 7.50 -1.93 6.12
C GLU A 207 6.49 -0.94 5.53
N ILE A 208 5.25 -0.95 6.05
CA ILE A 208 4.20 0.00 5.65
C ILE A 208 4.64 1.43 5.94
N LEU A 209 5.23 1.67 7.12
CA LEU A 209 5.75 2.97 7.49
C LEU A 209 6.92 3.40 6.59
N THR A 210 7.79 2.46 6.18
CA THR A 210 8.90 2.74 5.27
C THR A 210 8.39 3.20 3.90
N LYS A 211 7.32 2.60 3.39
CA LYS A 211 6.65 3.05 2.15
C LYS A 211 6.04 4.45 2.30
N ALA A 212 5.41 4.72 3.44
CA ALA A 212 4.92 6.06 3.77
C ALA A 212 6.07 7.10 3.82
N ALA A 213 7.21 6.72 4.41
CA ALA A 213 8.39 7.58 4.47
C ALA A 213 8.99 7.87 3.08
N ARG A 214 9.03 6.87 2.19
CA ARG A 214 9.43 7.06 0.78
C ARG A 214 8.49 8.00 0.04
N LEU A 215 7.19 7.92 0.32
CA LEU A 215 6.21 8.89 -0.17
C LEU A 215 6.31 10.26 0.52
N LYS A 216 7.13 10.42 1.56
CA LYS A 216 7.29 11.67 2.32
C LYS A 216 5.99 12.22 2.92
N VAL A 217 5.02 11.34 3.21
CA VAL A 217 3.78 11.75 3.87
C VAL A 217 4.00 11.97 5.38
N PRO A 218 3.50 13.08 5.95
CA PRO A 218 3.62 13.35 7.39
C PRO A 218 2.68 12.52 8.26
N PHE A 219 1.61 11.97 7.70
CA PHE A 219 0.60 11.19 8.42
C PHE A 219 0.45 9.78 7.84
N LEU A 220 0.45 8.79 8.73
CA LEU A 220 0.02 7.43 8.44
C LEU A 220 -1.10 7.03 9.40
N ILE A 221 -2.30 6.85 8.86
CA ILE A 221 -3.53 6.64 9.63
C ILE A 221 -4.10 5.28 9.29
N SER A 222 -4.49 4.52 10.30
CA SER A 222 -5.12 3.22 10.13
C SER A 222 -6.29 2.98 11.07
N ARG A 223 -7.27 2.23 10.57
CA ARG A 223 -8.31 1.60 11.41
C ARG A 223 -7.74 0.52 12.33
N SER A 224 -6.59 -0.04 11.98
CA SER A 224 -5.90 -1.10 12.70
C SER A 224 -4.78 -0.56 13.61
N VAL A 225 -3.87 -1.44 14.02
CA VAL A 225 -2.87 -1.19 15.06
C VAL A 225 -1.47 -1.07 14.44
N PRO A 226 -0.59 -0.23 15.00
CA PRO A 226 0.83 -0.28 14.68
C PRO A 226 1.57 -1.37 15.46
N THR A 227 2.71 -1.82 14.95
CA THR A 227 3.69 -2.61 15.71
C THR A 227 4.62 -1.70 16.52
N ASP A 228 5.26 -2.24 17.55
CA ASP A 228 6.23 -1.52 18.39
C ASP A 228 7.35 -0.87 17.57
N TYR A 229 7.93 -1.63 16.64
CA TYR A 229 9.02 -1.13 15.79
C TYR A 229 8.53 -0.06 14.80
N ALA A 230 7.27 -0.12 14.37
CA ALA A 230 6.70 0.95 13.54
C ALA A 230 6.55 2.25 14.33
N ILE A 231 6.15 2.19 15.60
CA ILE A 231 6.04 3.38 16.45
C ILE A 231 7.42 4.05 16.62
N GLN A 232 8.44 3.26 16.97
CA GLN A 232 9.82 3.76 17.11
C GLN A 232 10.33 4.42 15.82
N LEU A 233 10.05 3.78 14.68
CA LEU A 233 10.44 4.29 13.37
C LEU A 233 9.66 5.58 13.01
N GLY A 234 8.39 5.68 13.40
CA GLY A 234 7.57 6.88 13.18
C GLY A 234 8.11 8.08 13.94
N GLU A 235 8.53 7.87 15.19
CA GLU A 235 9.20 8.88 16.00
C GLU A 235 10.48 9.39 15.32
N LEU A 236 11.35 8.47 14.91
CA LEU A 236 12.61 8.78 14.25
C LEU A 236 12.41 9.54 12.93
N LEU A 237 11.50 9.07 12.10
CA LEU A 237 11.27 9.61 10.75
C LEU A 237 10.39 10.86 10.72
N GLY A 238 9.78 11.27 11.85
CA GLY A 238 8.92 12.45 11.88
C GLY A 238 7.50 12.22 11.37
N ILE A 239 7.03 10.97 11.31
CA ILE A 239 5.70 10.60 10.80
C ILE A 239 4.73 10.45 11.96
N THR A 240 3.59 11.16 11.90
CA THR A 240 2.48 11.01 12.84
C THR A 240 1.71 9.72 12.54
N ILE A 241 1.73 8.78 13.49
CA ILE A 241 1.02 7.51 13.39
C ILE A 241 -0.27 7.60 14.18
N VAL A 242 -1.39 7.37 13.50
CA VAL A 242 -2.71 7.27 14.13
C VAL A 242 -3.29 5.90 13.86
N GLY A 243 -3.66 5.18 14.91
CA GLY A 243 -4.22 3.83 14.82
C GLY A 243 -5.52 3.72 15.60
N PHE A 244 -6.18 2.56 15.49
CA PHE A 244 -7.44 2.27 16.18
C PHE A 244 -8.53 3.32 15.94
N VAL A 245 -8.55 3.94 14.76
CA VAL A 245 -9.59 4.92 14.43
C VAL A 245 -10.92 4.20 14.27
N ARG A 246 -11.87 4.45 15.17
CA ARG A 246 -13.20 3.83 15.18
C ARG A 246 -14.23 4.77 15.79
N GLY A 247 -15.28 5.07 15.03
CA GLY A 247 -16.28 6.05 15.43
C GLY A 247 -15.61 7.39 15.74
N LYS A 248 -15.88 7.95 16.92
CA LYS A 248 -15.32 9.23 17.38
C LYS A 248 -14.03 9.10 18.19
N SER A 249 -13.32 7.97 18.08
CA SER A 249 -12.11 7.70 18.87
C SER A 249 -10.95 7.30 17.98
N LEU A 250 -9.74 7.73 18.37
CA LEU A 250 -8.48 7.39 17.72
C LEU A 250 -7.37 7.31 18.77
N LYS A 251 -6.25 6.68 18.42
CA LYS A 251 -5.03 6.66 19.24
C LYS A 251 -3.88 7.21 18.42
N VAL A 252 -3.24 8.26 18.92
CA VAL A 252 -2.02 8.80 18.31
C VAL A 252 -0.81 8.16 18.99
N TYR A 253 0.06 7.57 18.19
CA TYR A 253 1.22 6.79 18.66
C TYR A 253 2.55 7.52 18.50
N SER A 254 2.61 8.52 17.62
CA SER A 254 3.80 9.36 17.42
C SER A 254 3.43 10.75 16.97
N HIS A 255 4.28 11.75 17.26
CA HIS A 255 4.13 13.14 16.80
C HIS A 255 2.70 13.71 17.01
N ASN A 256 2.17 13.54 18.21
CA ASN A 256 0.79 13.90 18.57
C ASN A 256 0.46 15.39 18.44
N TRP A 257 1.47 16.26 18.47
CA TRP A 257 1.34 17.70 18.28
C TRP A 257 0.71 18.10 16.93
N ARG A 258 0.66 17.19 15.93
CA ARG A 258 -0.03 17.42 14.66
C ARG A 258 -1.55 17.16 14.70
N VAL A 259 -2.06 16.58 15.79
CA VAL A 259 -3.49 16.30 15.95
C VAL A 259 -4.07 17.27 16.97
N ASN A 260 -5.07 18.06 16.55
CA ASN A 260 -5.76 19.03 17.40
C ASN A 260 -7.22 18.68 17.68
#